data_AF-A0A7J4JGT1-F1
#
_entry.id   AF-A0A7J4JGT1-F1
#
_cell.length_a   1.000
_cell.length_b   1.000
_cell.length_c   1.000
_cell.angle_alpha   90.00
_cell.angle_beta   90.00
_cell.angle_gamma   90.00
#
_symmetry.space_group_name_H-M   'P 1'
#
loop_
_entity.id
_entity.type
_entity.pdbx_description
1 polymer ?
#
loop_
_entity_poly.entity_id
_entity_poly.type
_entity_poly.pdbx_seq_one_letter_code
_entity_poly.pdbx_strand_id
1 'polypeptide(L)'
;MKALFEVKEIVNDWAPPFQKKVSLAEYVVNEAEGFSQFDGTNETVFRLLTVRNGNALVEYNNAFTLKGHEHPQNHQVWVSRNQPISFTFLWGEKGVTKTLLLKDVGVSEQVAQTAEETAAATGPN
;
A
#
# COMPACT_ATOMS: atom_id res chain seq x y z
N MET A 1 13.77 6.20 10.29
CA MET A 1 14.32 5.76 8.98
C MET A 1 13.20 5.86 7.94
N LYS A 2 13.48 6.15 6.66
CA LYS A 2 12.43 6.23 5.61
C LYS A 2 12.38 4.94 4.79
N ALA A 3 11.19 4.51 4.36
CA ALA A 3 10.99 3.37 3.46
C ALA A 3 10.21 3.80 2.22
N LEU A 4 10.56 3.24 1.06
CA LEU A 4 9.84 3.41 -0.20
C LEU A 4 8.99 2.18 -0.47
N PHE A 5 7.68 2.36 -0.50
CA PHE A 5 6.72 1.34 -0.87
C PHE A 5 6.10 1.62 -2.22
N GLU A 6 5.88 0.57 -2.99
CA GLU A 6 4.97 0.59 -4.13
C GLU A 6 3.68 -0.11 -3.71
N VAL A 7 2.55 0.56 -3.91
CA VAL A 7 1.22 0.00 -3.70
C VAL A 7 0.52 -0.09 -5.04
N LYS A 8 0.26 -1.33 -5.45
CA LYS A 8 -0.59 -1.62 -6.60
C LYS A 8 -1.99 -1.91 -6.11
N GLU A 9 -2.96 -1.12 -6.53
CA GLU A 9 -4.37 -1.34 -6.23
C GLU A 9 -5.10 -1.87 -7.47
N ILE A 10 -5.98 -2.84 -7.24
CA ILE A 10 -6.86 -3.43 -8.24
C ILE A 10 -8.27 -3.40 -7.66
N VAL A 11 -9.14 -2.63 -8.28
CA VAL A 11 -10.58 -2.59 -7.97
C VAL A 11 -11.31 -3.35 -9.07
N ASN A 12 -12.05 -4.40 -8.68
CA ASN A 12 -12.90 -5.16 -9.60
C ASN A 12 -14.36 -4.97 -9.20
N ASP A 13 -15.21 -4.61 -10.15
CA ASP A 13 -16.66 -4.62 -9.96
C ASP A 13 -17.18 -6.04 -10.17
N TRP A 14 -18.00 -6.52 -9.24
CA TRP A 14 -18.63 -7.85 -9.25
C TRP A 14 -20.07 -7.80 -9.78
N ALA A 15 -20.52 -6.63 -10.23
CA ALA A 15 -21.79 -6.44 -10.93
C ALA A 15 -21.57 -5.91 -12.35
N PRO A 16 -22.44 -6.25 -13.32
CA PRO A 16 -22.37 -5.69 -14.65
C PRO A 16 -22.59 -4.16 -14.66
N PRO A 17 -21.86 -3.41 -15.52
CA PRO A 17 -20.78 -3.88 -16.37
C PRO A 17 -19.53 -4.21 -15.54
N PHE A 18 -18.96 -5.40 -15.74
CA PHE A 18 -17.74 -5.80 -15.03
C PHE A 18 -16.57 -4.91 -15.46
N GLN A 19 -16.06 -4.11 -14.54
CA GLN A 19 -14.89 -3.26 -14.78
C GLN A 19 -13.74 -3.66 -13.85
N LYS A 20 -12.53 -3.41 -14.32
CA LYS A 20 -11.31 -3.57 -13.55
C LYS A 20 -10.47 -2.30 -13.69
N LYS A 21 -10.26 -1.62 -12.57
CA LYS A 21 -9.36 -0.47 -12.47
C LYS A 21 -8.07 -0.92 -11.79
N VAL A 22 -6.93 -0.54 -12.35
CA VAL A 22 -5.62 -0.79 -11.75
C VAL A 22 -4.93 0.54 -11.57
N SER A 23 -4.44 0.81 -10.37
CA SER A 23 -3.63 1.99 -10.04
C SER A 23 -2.34 1.55 -9.37
N LEU A 24 -1.31 2.36 -9.54
CA LEU A 24 0.01 2.14 -8.94
C LEU A 24 0.46 3.47 -8.36
N ALA A 25 0.87 3.44 -7.10
CA ALA A 25 1.35 4.62 -6.39
C ALA A 25 2.57 4.26 -5.55
N GLU A 26 3.53 5.17 -5.50
CA GLU A 26 4.72 5.05 -4.67
C GLU A 26 4.58 5.96 -3.44
N TYR A 27 5.02 5.46 -2.29
CA TYR A 27 4.94 6.16 -1.01
C TYR A 27 6.29 6.13 -0.32
N VAL A 28 6.85 7.31 -0.06
CA VAL A 28 7.99 7.47 0.85
C VAL A 28 7.45 7.78 2.23
N VAL A 29 7.63 6.88 3.17
CA VAL A 29 7.04 6.96 4.51
C VAL A 29 8.06 6.90 5.63
N ASN A 30 7.79 7.64 6.69
CA ASN A 30 8.53 7.58 7.93
C ASN A 30 7.94 6.52 8.87
N GLU A 31 8.71 6.14 9.88
CA GLU A 31 8.21 5.31 10.97
C GLU A 31 7.01 5.97 11.68
N ALA A 32 6.04 5.15 12.07
CA ALA A 32 4.73 5.53 12.60
C ALA A 32 3.76 6.25 11.63
N GLU A 33 4.15 6.48 10.38
CA GLU A 33 3.34 7.17 9.37
C GLU A 33 2.38 6.21 8.62
N GLY A 34 1.14 6.67 8.40
CA GLY A 34 0.13 5.96 7.62
C GLY A 34 0.18 6.35 6.14
N PHE A 35 -0.09 5.40 5.25
CA PHE A 35 -0.08 5.62 3.80
C PHE A 35 -1.07 4.72 3.08
N SER A 36 -1.33 5.07 1.81
CA SER A 36 -2.41 4.51 0.99
C SER A 36 -3.79 4.70 1.61
N GLN A 37 -4.61 5.54 1.00
CA GLN A 37 -6.01 5.68 1.37
C GLN A 37 -6.87 4.69 0.57
N PHE A 38 -8.06 4.41 1.09
CA PHE A 38 -9.10 3.71 0.37
C PHE A 38 -10.18 4.70 -0.06
N ASP A 39 -10.54 4.65 -1.34
CA ASP A 39 -11.40 5.64 -2.01
C ASP A 39 -12.72 5.84 -1.24
N GLY A 40 -12.95 7.08 -0.77
CA GLY A 40 -14.15 7.46 -0.01
C GLY A 40 -14.03 7.39 1.52
N THR A 41 -12.92 6.92 2.07
CA THR A 41 -12.66 6.92 3.53
C THR A 41 -11.37 7.67 3.86
N ASN A 42 -11.37 8.50 4.90
CA ASN A 42 -10.17 9.15 5.44
C ASN A 42 -9.26 8.18 6.23
N GLU A 43 -9.50 6.87 6.13
CA GLU A 43 -8.74 5.85 6.83
C GLU A 43 -7.53 5.42 6.00
N THR A 44 -6.37 5.39 6.67
CA THR A 44 -5.15 4.84 6.09
C THR A 44 -5.21 3.32 6.12
N VAL A 45 -4.86 2.69 5.00
CA VAL A 45 -4.87 1.23 4.88
C VAL A 45 -3.62 0.62 5.46
N PHE A 46 -2.46 1.26 5.30
CA PHE A 46 -1.20 0.78 5.80
C PHE A 46 -0.56 1.79 6.73
N ARG A 47 0.18 1.31 7.71
CA ARG A 47 1.00 2.12 8.61
C ARG A 47 2.35 1.47 8.80
N LEU A 48 3.42 2.23 8.59
CA LEU A 48 4.75 1.75 8.88
C LEU A 48 4.99 1.83 10.39
N LEU A 49 5.25 0.71 11.06
CA LEU A 49 5.57 0.71 12.48
C LEU A 49 7.06 0.86 12.73
N THR A 50 7.88 0.04 12.08
CA THR A 50 9.33 0.07 12.24
C THR A 50 10.03 -0.54 11.03
N VAL A 51 11.30 -0.20 10.85
CA VAL A 51 12.18 -0.79 9.84
C VAL A 51 13.35 -1.44 10.57
N ARG A 52 13.57 -2.73 10.34
CA ARG A 52 14.66 -3.48 10.97
C ARG A 52 15.24 -4.51 10.01
N ASN A 53 16.56 -4.58 9.93
CA ASN A 53 17.29 -5.58 9.13
C ASN A 53 16.85 -5.65 7.65
N GLY A 54 16.53 -4.50 7.03
CA GLY A 54 16.09 -4.49 5.63
C GLY A 54 14.61 -4.84 5.41
N ASN A 55 13.88 -5.13 6.48
CA ASN A 55 12.46 -5.44 6.45
C ASN A 55 11.66 -4.32 7.13
N ALA A 56 10.42 -4.13 6.68
CA ALA A 56 9.51 -3.17 7.28
C ALA A 56 8.35 -3.88 7.97
N LEU A 57 8.10 -3.55 9.23
CA LEU A 57 6.90 -3.98 9.93
C LEU A 57 5.77 -3.03 9.58
N VAL A 58 4.76 -3.54 8.89
CA VAL A 58 3.60 -2.78 8.44
C VAL A 58 2.35 -3.29 9.16
N GLU A 59 1.62 -2.37 9.76
CA GLU A 59 0.27 -2.59 10.25
C GLU A 59 -0.73 -2.28 9.14
N TYR A 60 -1.77 -3.09 9.01
CA TYR A 60 -2.83 -2.88 8.02
C TYR A 60 -4.19 -2.76 8.69
N ASN A 61 -5.09 -2.02 8.03
CA ASN A 61 -6.45 -1.79 8.52
C ASN A 61 -7.21 -3.14 8.66
N ASN A 62 -8.03 -3.26 9.71
CA ASN A 62 -8.78 -4.46 10.06
C ASN A 62 -9.79 -4.90 8.98
N ALA A 63 -10.22 -4.00 8.11
CA ALA A 63 -11.09 -4.30 6.99
C ALA A 63 -10.39 -5.18 5.94
N PHE A 64 -9.07 -5.14 5.86
CA PHE A 64 -8.29 -5.88 4.88
C PHE A 64 -7.86 -7.25 5.40
N THR A 65 -7.90 -8.23 4.50
CA THR A 65 -7.53 -9.62 4.75
C THR A 65 -6.23 -9.92 3.99
N LEU A 66 -5.18 -10.30 4.71
CA LEU A 66 -3.89 -10.71 4.13
C LEU A 66 -4.00 -12.04 3.36
N LYS A 67 -3.59 -12.08 2.08
CA LYS A 67 -3.62 -13.32 1.30
C LYS A 67 -2.43 -14.23 1.61
N GLY A 68 -2.70 -15.52 1.79
CA GLY A 68 -1.67 -16.57 1.78
C GLY A 68 -0.93 -16.80 3.10
N HIS A 69 -1.31 -16.13 4.19
CA HIS A 69 -0.69 -16.28 5.50
C HIS A 69 -1.73 -16.50 6.61
N GLU A 70 -1.35 -17.13 7.71
CA GLU A 70 -2.16 -17.09 8.95
C GLU A 70 -2.35 -15.63 9.37
N HIS A 71 -3.60 -15.22 9.56
CA HIS A 71 -3.93 -13.84 9.94
C HIS A 71 -3.39 -13.56 11.35
N PRO A 72 -2.33 -12.76 11.50
CA PRO A 72 -1.85 -12.40 12.82
C PRO A 72 -2.94 -11.54 13.50
N GLN A 73 -3.29 -11.87 14.74
CA GLN A 73 -4.34 -11.16 15.48
C GLN A 73 -4.09 -9.64 15.59
N ASN A 74 -2.82 -9.23 15.49
CA ASN A 74 -2.41 -7.84 15.60
C ASN A 74 -2.42 -7.08 14.26
N HIS A 75 -2.85 -7.71 13.14
CA HIS A 75 -2.86 -7.10 11.81
C HIS A 75 -1.51 -6.47 11.39
N GLN A 76 -0.42 -7.11 11.79
CA GLN A 76 0.95 -6.67 11.50
C GLN A 76 1.66 -7.72 10.68
N VAL A 77 2.42 -7.28 9.67
CA VAL A 77 3.19 -8.17 8.81
C VAL A 77 4.56 -7.58 8.52
N TRP A 78 5.57 -8.46 8.53
CA TRP A 78 6.90 -8.11 8.05
C TRP A 78 6.92 -8.18 6.52
N VAL A 79 7.25 -7.05 5.90
CA VAL A 79 7.43 -6.92 4.46
C VAL A 79 8.92 -6.94 4.16
N SER A 80 9.35 -7.96 3.44
CA SER A 80 10.73 -8.08 2.96
C SER A 80 10.91 -7.31 1.66
N ARG A 81 12.13 -6.83 1.41
CA ARG A 81 12.47 -6.15 0.15
C ARG A 81 12.18 -7.05 -1.06
N ASN A 82 11.56 -6.48 -2.10
CA ASN A 82 11.20 -7.17 -3.34
C ASN A 82 10.24 -8.36 -3.18
N GLN A 83 9.58 -8.50 -2.03
CA GLN A 83 8.56 -9.53 -1.81
C GLN A 83 7.17 -8.88 -1.77
N PRO A 84 6.33 -9.05 -2.81
CA PRO A 84 5.00 -8.47 -2.82
C PRO A 84 4.08 -9.21 -1.85
N ILE A 85 3.31 -8.44 -1.08
CA ILE A 85 2.29 -8.95 -0.17
C ILE A 85 0.93 -8.40 -0.60
N SER A 86 -0.04 -9.28 -0.81
CA SER A 86 -1.38 -8.88 -1.26
C SER A 86 -2.41 -8.91 -0.13
N PHE A 87 -3.21 -7.87 -0.08
CA PHE A 87 -4.33 -7.70 0.83
C PHE A 87 -5.61 -7.57 0.01
N THR A 88 -6.69 -8.15 0.52
CA THR A 88 -8.00 -8.04 -0.13
C THR A 88 -9.07 -7.54 0.81
N PHE A 89 -9.97 -6.77 0.25
CA PHE A 89 -11.15 -6.27 0.91
C PHE A 89 -12.34 -6.39 -0.02
N LEU A 90 -13.48 -6.80 0.53
CA LEU A 90 -14.76 -6.85 -0.18
C LEU A 90 -15.64 -5.74 0.36
N TRP A 91 -16.05 -4.83 -0.52
CA TRP A 91 -16.91 -3.71 -0.20
C TRP A 91 -18.16 -3.76 -1.08
N GLY A 92 -19.23 -4.35 -0.54
CA GLY A 92 -20.47 -4.59 -1.28
C GLY A 92 -20.21 -5.41 -2.54
N GLU A 93 -20.41 -4.79 -3.70
CA GLU A 93 -20.22 -5.41 -5.02
C GLU A 93 -18.82 -5.15 -5.62
N LYS A 94 -17.87 -4.64 -4.83
CA LYS A 94 -16.50 -4.36 -5.30
C LYS A 94 -15.48 -5.19 -4.54
N GLY A 95 -14.59 -5.84 -5.28
CA GLY A 95 -13.43 -6.54 -4.76
C GLY A 95 -12.17 -5.69 -4.93
N VAL A 96 -11.56 -5.30 -3.83
CA VAL A 96 -10.37 -4.44 -3.80
C VAL A 96 -9.18 -5.31 -3.40
N THR A 97 -8.12 -5.31 -4.23
CA THR A 97 -6.84 -5.95 -3.91
C THR A 97 -5.75 -4.90 -3.89
N LYS A 98 -5.04 -4.76 -2.77
CA LYS A 98 -3.84 -3.92 -2.66
C LYS A 98 -2.62 -4.82 -2.50
N THR A 99 -1.65 -4.70 -3.38
CA THR A 99 -0.37 -5.38 -3.30
C THR A 99 0.69 -4.39 -2.87
N LEU A 100 1.32 -4.66 -1.74
CA LEU A 100 2.36 -3.85 -1.15
C LEU A 100 3.72 -4.46 -1.48
N LEU A 101 4.65 -3.64 -1.96
CA LEU A 101 6.02 -4.03 -2.27
C LEU A 101 7.00 -3.05 -1.61
N LEU A 102 7.90 -3.55 -0.77
CA LEU A 102 9.00 -2.76 -0.24
C LEU A 102 10.12 -2.66 -1.29
N LYS A 103 10.31 -1.47 -1.86
CA LYS A 103 11.37 -1.21 -2.85
C LYS A 103 12.70 -0.89 -2.20
N ASP A 104 12.69 -0.02 -1.18
CA ASP A 104 13.91 0.39 -0.51
C ASP A 104 13.71 0.82 0.95
N VAL A 105 14.80 0.79 1.72
CA VAL A 105 14.88 1.22 3.12
C VAL A 105 16.07 2.16 3.30
N GLY A 106 15.91 3.21 4.10
CA GLY A 106 16.96 4.20 4.32
C GLY A 106 17.08 5.24 3.20
N VAL A 107 15.96 5.58 2.56
CA VAL A 107 15.92 6.58 1.48
C VAL A 107 16.38 7.95 2.00
N SER A 108 17.50 8.45 1.48
CA SER A 108 17.96 9.83 1.67
C SER A 108 17.06 10.81 0.91
N GLU A 109 16.90 12.05 1.41
CA GLU A 109 15.96 13.08 0.90
C GLU A 109 16.00 13.32 -0.62
N GLN A 110 17.07 12.94 -1.31
CA GLN A 110 17.25 13.14 -2.76
C GLN A 110 16.32 12.30 -3.64
N VAL A 111 15.78 11.15 -3.19
CA VAL A 111 14.82 10.35 -3.98
C VAL A 111 13.38 10.77 -3.74
N ALA A 112 13.09 11.45 -2.62
CA ALA A 112 11.75 11.91 -2.29
C ALA A 112 11.23 12.96 -3.28
N GLN A 113 12.12 13.78 -3.86
CA GLN A 113 11.76 14.80 -4.86
C GLN A 113 11.27 14.21 -6.19
N THR A 114 11.74 13.02 -6.59
CA THR A 114 11.34 12.41 -7.87
C THR A 114 9.94 11.79 -7.84
N ALA A 115 9.51 11.29 -6.67
CA ALA A 115 8.17 10.74 -6.47
C ALA A 115 7.09 11.84 -6.37
N GLU A 116 7.46 13.01 -5.85
CA GLU A 116 6.55 14.16 -5.76
C GLU A 116 6.31 14.82 -7.13
N GLU A 117 7.30 14.81 -8.04
CA GLU A 117 7.18 15.36 -9.39
C GLU A 117 6.35 14.48 -10.35
N THR A 118 6.31 13.16 -10.13
CA THR A 118 5.49 12.25 -10.97
C THR A 118 3.99 12.31 -10.65
N ALA A 119 3.61 12.72 -9.43
CA ALA A 119 2.22 12.99 -9.09
C ALA A 119 1.68 14.29 -9.72
N ALA A 120 2.56 15.28 -9.95
CA ALA A 120 2.17 16.57 -10.53
C ALA A 120 2.06 16.57 -12.07
N ALA A 121 2.69 15.61 -12.76
CA ALA A 121 2.71 15.56 -14.23
C ALA A 121 1.47 14.89 -14.87
N THR A 122 0.51 14.41 -14.07
CA THR A 122 -0.73 13.76 -14.57
C THR A 122 -1.98 14.51 -14.12
N GLY A 123 -2.00 15.84 -14.28
CA GLY A 123 -3.19 16.69 -14.21
C GLY A 123 -3.48 17.28 -15.60
N PRO A 124 -4.69 17.13 -16.16
CA PRO A 124 -4.98 17.34 -17.58
C PRO A 124 -5.23 18.81 -17.95
N ASN A 125 -5.10 19.08 -19.26
CA ASN A 125 -5.74 20.19 -20.00
C ASN A 125 -7.19 20.44 -19.58
#